data_AF-A0A4Y1ZHX3-F1
#
_entry.id   AF-A0A4Y1ZHX3-F1
#
_cell.length_a   1.000
_cell.length_b   1.000
_cell.length_c   1.000
_cell.angle_alpha   90.00
_cell.angle_beta   90.00
_cell.angle_gamma   90.00
#
_symmetry.space_group_name_H-M   'P 1'
#
loop_
_entity.id
_entity.type
_entity.pdbx_description
1 polymer ?
#
loop_
_entity_poly.entity_id
_entity_poly.type
_entity_poly.pdbx_seq_one_letter_code
_entity_poly.pdbx_strand_id
1 'polypeptide(L)'
;MLPVSKDILIKTSLGKIQRSKLRKKYESGEFDSLIADFASLEKEYTPPIVPAENGYEEKIINLFSKITGISTGEIGATSNFFSLGGTSLEILRLLTSLKGQFDTKRNFSLVDLLRDPTPRGIAHLASSKTANNKEYNPIVPLQKKGVGAPIFMIHPGVGEVLVL
;
A
#
# COMPACT_ATOMS: atom_id res chain seq x y z
N MET A 1 12.90 0.72 5.27
CA MET A 1 13.31 -0.16 6.40
C MET A 1 14.77 -0.52 6.20
N LEU A 2 15.61 -0.51 7.24
CA LEU A 2 17.04 -0.83 7.10
C LEU A 2 17.30 -2.34 7.31
N PRO A 3 17.79 -3.08 6.30
CA PRO A 3 18.10 -4.50 6.45
C PRO A 3 19.38 -4.67 7.29
N VAL A 4 19.27 -5.39 8.41
CA VAL A 4 20.41 -5.71 9.28
C VAL A 4 20.59 -7.23 9.38
N SER A 5 21.83 -7.70 9.52
CA SER A 5 22.09 -9.13 9.73
C SER A 5 21.52 -9.60 11.08
N LYS A 6 21.16 -10.89 11.16
CA LYS A 6 20.58 -11.47 12.38
C LYS A 6 21.53 -11.40 13.57
N ASP A 7 22.83 -11.37 13.34
CA ASP A 7 23.86 -11.36 14.37
C ASP A 7 23.89 -10.04 15.15
N ILE A 8 23.40 -8.96 14.53
CA ILE A 8 23.27 -7.63 15.15
C ILE A 8 22.02 -7.55 16.05
N LEU A 9 21.04 -8.44 15.86
CA LEU A 9 19.81 -8.49 16.64
C LEU A 9 20.04 -9.12 18.01
N ILE A 10 20.62 -8.34 18.92
CA ILE A 10 20.89 -8.77 20.30
C ILE A 10 19.60 -9.19 20.99
N LYS A 11 19.56 -10.45 21.45
CA LYS A 11 18.44 -11.03 22.20
C LYS A 11 18.72 -11.08 23.71
N THR A 12 17.68 -11.10 24.53
CA THR A 12 17.77 -11.45 25.95
C THR A 12 17.86 -12.97 26.12
N SER A 13 18.12 -13.44 27.34
CA SER A 13 18.06 -14.87 27.71
C SER A 13 16.71 -15.53 27.41
N LEU A 14 15.63 -14.73 27.33
CA LEU A 14 14.28 -15.16 26.91
C LEU A 14 14.00 -14.95 25.41
N GLY A 15 15.01 -14.65 24.59
CA GLY A 15 14.89 -14.52 23.14
C GLY A 15 14.24 -13.22 22.64
N LYS A 16 13.92 -12.27 23.53
CA LYS A 16 13.34 -10.97 23.15
C LYS A 16 14.41 -10.07 22.54
N ILE A 17 14.10 -9.35 21.46
CA ILE A 17 14.99 -8.36 20.87
C ILE A 17 15.17 -7.19 21.84
N GLN A 18 16.42 -6.82 22.13
CA GLN A 18 16.77 -5.69 22.98
C GLN A 18 16.66 -4.36 22.23
N ARG A 19 15.43 -3.90 21.95
CA ARG A 19 15.13 -2.71 21.13
C ARG A 19 15.84 -1.44 21.62
N SER A 20 15.93 -1.23 22.93
CA SER A 20 16.62 -0.07 23.52
C SER A 20 18.12 -0.04 23.21
N LYS A 21 18.78 -1.20 23.18
CA LYS A 21 20.19 -1.32 22.85
C LYS A 21 20.42 -1.12 21.35
N LEU A 22 19.57 -1.68 20.50
CA LEU A 22 19.61 -1.41 19.05
C LEU A 22 19.42 0.07 18.73
N ARG A 23 18.49 0.73 19.43
CA ARG A 23 18.25 2.17 19.28
C ARG A 23 19.48 2.99 19.63
N LYS A 24 20.16 2.69 20.75
CA LYS A 24 21.40 3.38 21.13
C LYS A 24 22.51 3.22 20.09
N LYS A 25 22.66 2.02 19.52
CA LYS A 25 23.63 1.75 18.44
C LYS A 25 23.33 2.55 17.17
N TYR A 26 22.05 2.71 16.85
CA TYR A 26 21.60 3.56 15.75
C TYR A 26 21.86 5.04 16.01
N GLU A 27 21.50 5.53 17.20
CA GLU A 27 21.74 6.92 17.59
C GLU A 27 23.24 7.25 17.72
N SER A 28 24.10 6.25 17.95
CA SER A 28 25.55 6.42 17.96
C SER A 28 26.23 6.32 16.59
N GLY A 29 25.47 6.16 15.51
CA GLY A 29 25.99 6.09 14.13
C GLY A 29 26.61 4.73 13.74
N GLU A 30 26.41 3.67 14.52
CA GLU A 30 26.98 2.34 14.22
C GLU A 30 26.44 1.74 12.91
N PHE A 31 25.31 2.26 12.42
CA PHE A 31 24.68 1.85 11.15
C PHE A 31 24.92 2.81 9.99
N ASP A 32 25.71 3.89 10.15
CA ASP A 32 25.81 4.94 9.14
C ASP A 32 26.31 4.44 7.78
N SER A 33 27.31 3.55 7.77
CA SER A 33 27.79 2.90 6.53
C SER A 33 26.69 2.08 5.86
N LEU A 34 25.94 1.30 6.65
CA LEU A 34 24.87 0.46 6.14
C LEU A 34 23.69 1.30 5.61
N ILE A 35 23.41 2.43 6.25
CA ILE A 35 22.42 3.41 5.79
C ILE A 35 22.86 4.01 4.46
N ALA A 36 24.13 4.41 4.34
CA ALA A 36 24.68 4.98 3.11
C ALA A 36 24.67 3.97 1.95
N ASP A 37 25.07 2.72 2.20
CA ASP A 37 25.05 1.64 1.22
C ASP A 37 23.62 1.36 0.75
N PHE A 38 22.68 1.25 1.70
CA PHE A 38 21.29 0.99 1.38
C PHE A 38 20.62 2.14 0.63
N ALA A 39 20.90 3.39 1.02
CA ALA A 39 20.42 4.58 0.31
C ALA A 39 20.99 4.68 -1.11
N SER A 40 22.21 4.19 -1.32
CA SER A 40 22.86 4.14 -2.63
C SER A 40 22.22 3.07 -3.53
N LEU A 41 21.96 1.89 -2.97
CA LEU A 41 21.23 0.80 -3.63
C LEU A 41 19.79 1.17 -4.00
N GLU A 42 19.06 1.89 -3.12
CA GLU A 42 17.72 2.38 -3.42
C GLU A 42 17.72 3.43 -4.53
N LYS A 43 18.74 4.29 -4.60
CA LYS A 43 18.90 5.26 -5.71
C LYS A 43 19.20 4.58 -7.04
N GLU A 44 20.02 3.53 -7.03
CA GLU A 44 20.40 2.80 -8.23
C GLU A 44 19.26 1.90 -8.75
N TYR A 45 18.42 1.38 -7.84
CA TYR A 45 17.22 0.62 -8.18
C TYR A 45 16.01 1.55 -8.41
N THR A 46 16.01 2.26 -9.55
CA THR A 46 14.78 2.92 -10.04
C THR A 46 14.08 1.94 -11.00
N PRO A 47 12.94 1.32 -10.61
CA PRO A 47 12.20 0.47 -11.52
C PRO A 47 11.81 1.28 -12.78
N PRO A 48 11.84 0.67 -13.98
CA PRO A 48 11.56 1.39 -15.20
C PRO A 48 10.15 2.00 -15.15
N ILE A 49 10.05 3.25 -15.56
CA ILE A 49 8.77 3.96 -15.65
C ILE A 49 7.98 3.34 -16.79
N VAL A 50 6.97 2.54 -16.43
CA VAL A 50 6.05 1.95 -17.41
C VAL A 50 5.12 3.06 -17.90
N PRO A 51 5.04 3.34 -19.21
CA PRO A 51 4.17 4.38 -19.73
C PRO A 51 2.69 4.00 -19.57
N ALA A 52 1.82 5.01 -19.56
CA ALA A 52 0.38 4.79 -19.64
C ALA A 52 0.00 4.21 -21.01
N GLU A 53 -0.89 3.22 -21.02
CA GLU A 53 -1.40 2.57 -22.24
C GLU A 53 -2.76 3.12 -22.67
N ASN A 54 -3.43 3.89 -21.81
CA ASN A 54 -4.76 4.43 -22.08
C ASN A 54 -5.04 5.70 -21.26
N GLY A 55 -6.08 6.44 -21.66
CA GLY A 55 -6.47 7.69 -21.01
C GLY A 55 -7.01 7.55 -19.58
N TYR A 56 -7.36 6.34 -19.11
CA TYR A 56 -7.68 6.13 -17.69
C TYR A 56 -6.41 6.16 -16.84
N GLU A 57 -5.38 5.45 -17.27
CA GLU A 57 -4.06 5.45 -16.60
C GLU A 57 -3.47 6.85 -16.54
N GLU A 58 -3.50 7.62 -17.63
CA GLU A 58 -3.03 9.01 -17.65
C GLU A 58 -3.76 9.91 -16.63
N LYS A 59 -5.09 9.78 -16.54
CA LYS A 59 -5.88 10.52 -15.55
C LYS A 59 -5.49 10.16 -14.13
N ILE A 60 -5.25 8.88 -13.86
CA ILE A 60 -4.89 8.42 -12.51
C ILE A 60 -3.45 8.83 -12.16
N ILE A 61 -2.52 8.80 -13.11
CA ILE A 61 -1.16 9.35 -12.94
C ILE A 61 -1.23 10.84 -12.58
N ASN A 62 -2.06 11.62 -13.27
CA ASN A 62 -2.28 13.02 -12.94
C ASN A 62 -2.87 13.23 -11.53
N LEU A 63 -3.75 12.34 -11.09
CA LEU A 63 -4.27 12.37 -9.71
C LEU A 63 -3.20 12.03 -8.68
N PHE A 64 -2.39 11.00 -8.93
CA PHE A 64 -1.27 10.63 -8.07
C PHE A 64 -0.30 11.80 -7.93
N SER A 65 0.06 12.43 -9.04
CA SER A 65 0.93 13.61 -9.07
C SER A 65 0.38 14.76 -8.21
N LYS A 66 -0.92 15.09 -8.37
CA LYS A 66 -1.56 16.16 -7.58
C LYS A 66 -1.61 15.87 -6.08
N ILE A 67 -1.74 14.60 -5.69
CA ILE A 67 -1.89 14.20 -4.29
C ILE A 67 -0.53 14.06 -3.60
N THR A 68 0.45 13.46 -4.29
CA THR A 68 1.78 13.16 -3.73
C THR A 68 2.79 14.29 -3.96
N GLY A 69 2.51 15.21 -4.89
CA GLY A 69 3.45 16.27 -5.30
C GLY A 69 4.56 15.80 -6.24
N ILE A 70 4.56 14.54 -6.66
CA ILE A 70 5.56 13.97 -7.57
C ILE A 70 5.22 14.34 -9.02
N SER A 71 6.24 14.59 -9.85
CA SER A 71 6.06 14.90 -11.26
C SER A 71 5.40 13.72 -12.00
N THR A 72 4.49 14.00 -12.94
CA THR A 72 3.83 12.95 -13.75
C THR A 72 4.83 12.13 -14.56
N GLY A 73 5.97 12.71 -14.95
CA GLY A 73 7.05 12.01 -15.65
C GLY A 73 7.81 11.00 -14.79
N GLU A 74 7.63 11.02 -13.47
CA GLU A 74 8.24 10.10 -12.52
C GLU A 74 7.27 8.99 -12.06
N ILE A 75 6.01 9.04 -12.50
CA ILE A 75 4.96 8.12 -12.10
C ILE A 75 4.60 7.24 -13.30
N GLY A 76 4.97 5.95 -13.23
CA GLY A 76 4.58 4.96 -14.21
C GLY A 76 3.19 4.38 -13.95
N ALA A 77 2.62 3.72 -14.96
CA ALA A 77 1.32 3.05 -14.89
C ALA A 77 1.28 1.95 -13.81
N THR A 78 2.43 1.36 -13.48
CA THR A 78 2.58 0.33 -12.45
C THR A 78 3.20 0.84 -11.15
N SER A 79 3.38 2.16 -11.00
CA SER A 79 3.94 2.74 -9.78
C SER A 79 2.92 2.61 -8.63
N ASN A 80 3.34 1.94 -7.57
CA ASN A 80 2.51 1.74 -6.38
C ASN A 80 2.39 3.06 -5.58
N PHE A 81 1.16 3.45 -5.25
CA PHE A 81 0.85 4.69 -4.54
C PHE A 81 1.63 4.86 -3.22
N PHE A 82 1.78 3.78 -2.43
CA PHE A 82 2.47 3.82 -1.15
C PHE A 82 4.00 3.87 -1.31
N SER A 83 4.52 3.23 -2.36
CA SER A 83 5.95 3.33 -2.72
C SER A 83 6.32 4.74 -3.15
N LEU A 84 5.37 5.50 -3.70
CA LEU A 84 5.50 6.92 -4.02
C LEU A 84 5.33 7.84 -2.79
N GLY A 85 5.30 7.29 -1.58
CA GLY A 85 5.13 8.06 -0.34
C GLY A 85 3.67 8.37 0.02
N GLY A 86 2.70 7.85 -0.73
CA GLY A 86 1.29 8.00 -0.42
C GLY A 86 0.91 7.39 0.93
N THR A 87 0.00 8.04 1.63
CA THR A 87 -0.45 7.68 2.99
C THR A 87 -1.92 7.28 3.03
N SER A 88 -2.38 6.79 4.19
CA SER A 88 -3.79 6.44 4.40
C SER A 88 -4.76 7.61 4.20
N LEU A 89 -4.37 8.84 4.55
CA LEU A 89 -5.23 10.01 4.33
C LEU A 89 -5.26 10.40 2.85
N GLU A 90 -4.15 10.24 2.16
CA GLU A 90 -4.03 10.60 0.75
C GLU A 90 -4.73 9.58 -0.15
N ILE A 91 -4.75 8.29 0.19
CA ILE A 91 -5.53 7.31 -0.57
C ILE A 91 -7.04 7.53 -0.40
N LEU A 92 -7.49 8.06 0.74
CA LEU A 92 -8.87 8.51 0.92
C LEU A 92 -9.18 9.74 0.05
N ARG A 93 -8.24 10.69 -0.08
CA ARG A 93 -8.38 11.82 -1.01
C ARG A 93 -8.38 11.38 -2.48
N LEU A 94 -7.60 10.35 -2.80
CA LEU A 94 -7.62 9.72 -4.12
C LEU A 94 -9.00 9.12 -4.39
N LEU A 95 -9.54 8.34 -3.43
CA LEU A 95 -10.85 7.73 -3.54
C LEU A 95 -11.96 8.76 -3.81
N THR A 96 -11.97 9.89 -3.08
CA THR A 96 -12.96 10.95 -3.30
C THR A 96 -12.78 11.63 -4.65
N SER A 97 -11.53 11.86 -5.08
CA SER A 97 -11.22 12.45 -6.40
C SER A 97 -11.64 11.55 -7.55
N LEU A 98 -11.44 10.24 -7.43
CA LEU A 98 -11.87 9.26 -8.42
C LEU A 98 -13.39 9.27 -8.59
N LYS A 99 -14.15 9.29 -7.48
CA LYS A 99 -15.62 9.36 -7.51
C LYS A 99 -16.16 10.63 -8.18
N GLY A 100 -15.41 11.74 -8.11
CA GLY A 100 -15.80 13.00 -8.73
C GLY A 100 -15.42 13.13 -10.22
N GLN A 101 -14.36 12.45 -10.68
CA GLN A 101 -13.84 12.59 -12.05
C GLN A 101 -14.23 11.46 -13.01
N PHE A 102 -14.59 10.29 -12.47
CA PHE A 102 -15.02 9.15 -13.27
C PHE A 102 -16.53 9.02 -13.19
N ASP A 103 -17.20 9.28 -14.33
CA ASP A 103 -18.64 9.06 -14.53
C ASP A 103 -18.94 7.56 -14.70
N THR A 104 -18.44 6.76 -13.76
CA THR A 104 -18.63 5.32 -13.75
C THR A 104 -19.81 5.01 -12.85
N LYS A 105 -20.76 4.22 -13.35
CA LYS A 105 -21.84 3.59 -12.54
C LYS A 105 -21.32 2.73 -11.38
N ARG A 106 -20.01 2.57 -11.26
CA ARG A 106 -19.31 1.80 -10.25
C ARG A 106 -18.88 2.71 -9.10
N ASN A 107 -19.23 2.32 -7.89
CA ASN A 107 -18.72 2.96 -6.67
C ASN A 107 -17.35 2.35 -6.34
N PHE A 108 -16.27 3.15 -6.43
CA PHE A 108 -14.96 2.72 -5.92
C PHE A 108 -15.04 2.55 -4.39
N SER A 109 -14.56 1.44 -3.86
CA SER A 109 -14.35 1.24 -2.42
C SER A 109 -12.87 1.44 -2.06
N LEU A 110 -12.57 1.68 -0.78
CA LEU A 110 -11.17 1.77 -0.35
C LEU A 110 -10.45 0.43 -0.52
N VAL A 111 -11.15 -0.69 -0.27
CA VAL A 111 -10.64 -2.04 -0.48
C VAL A 111 -10.21 -2.27 -1.94
N ASP A 112 -10.98 -1.76 -2.91
CA ASP A 112 -10.62 -1.89 -4.33
C ASP A 112 -9.28 -1.19 -4.64
N LEU A 113 -9.08 0.02 -4.12
CA LEU A 113 -7.84 0.78 -4.29
C LEU A 113 -6.66 0.12 -3.57
N LEU A 114 -6.87 -0.40 -2.36
CA LEU A 114 -5.81 -1.03 -1.56
C LEU A 114 -5.32 -2.35 -2.16
N ARG A 115 -6.16 -3.04 -2.93
CA ARG A 115 -5.81 -4.33 -3.55
C ARG A 115 -4.75 -4.19 -4.64
N ASP A 116 -4.87 -3.16 -5.46
CA ASP A 116 -3.91 -2.83 -6.52
C ASP A 116 -3.77 -1.31 -6.64
N PRO A 117 -2.96 -0.67 -5.78
CA PRO A 117 -2.86 0.77 -5.68
C PRO A 117 -1.93 1.35 -6.75
N THR A 118 -2.06 0.88 -7.99
CA THR A 118 -1.33 1.37 -9.17
C THR A 118 -2.28 2.07 -10.14
N PRO A 119 -1.80 3.02 -10.96
CA PRO A 119 -2.65 3.63 -11.98
C PRO A 119 -3.33 2.61 -12.90
N ARG A 120 -2.60 1.55 -13.30
CA ARG A 120 -3.13 0.45 -14.11
C ARG A 120 -4.19 -0.38 -13.38
N GLY A 121 -3.92 -0.77 -12.13
CA GLY A 121 -4.88 -1.47 -11.28
C GLY A 121 -6.19 -0.71 -11.14
N ILE A 122 -6.09 0.59 -10.85
CA ILE A 122 -7.24 1.48 -10.70
C ILE A 122 -7.95 1.70 -12.06
N ALA A 123 -7.22 1.81 -13.18
CA ALA A 123 -7.80 1.91 -14.52
C ALA A 123 -8.59 0.65 -14.92
N HIS A 124 -8.12 -0.54 -14.55
CA HIS A 124 -8.84 -1.80 -14.75
C HIS A 124 -10.17 -1.84 -13.98
N LEU A 125 -10.22 -1.24 -12.79
CA LEU A 125 -11.47 -1.10 -12.02
C LEU A 125 -12.46 -0.16 -12.72
N ALA A 126 -11.96 0.91 -13.34
CA ALA A 126 -12.78 1.88 -14.08
C ALA A 126 -13.33 1.33 -15.40
N SER A 127 -12.57 0.46 -16.08
CA SER A 127 -12.94 -0.09 -17.39
C SER A 127 -13.78 -1.38 -17.32
N SER A 128 -13.74 -2.11 -16.20
CA SER A 128 -14.52 -3.33 -16.06
C SER A 128 -16.02 -3.03 -15.91
N LYS A 129 -16.81 -3.42 -16.93
CA LYS A 129 -18.28 -3.29 -17.02
C LYS A 129 -19.07 -4.04 -15.95
N THR A 130 -18.41 -4.82 -15.10
CA THR A 130 -19.07 -5.52 -14.00
C THR A 130 -19.34 -4.50 -12.89
N ALA A 131 -20.46 -3.78 -13.03
CA ALA A 131 -21.15 -3.26 -11.86
C ALA A 131 -21.26 -4.43 -10.88
N ASN A 132 -20.65 -4.31 -9.71
CA ASN A 132 -20.71 -5.33 -8.67
C ASN A 132 -22.17 -5.47 -8.22
N ASN A 133 -22.94 -6.26 -8.96
CA ASN A 133 -24.14 -6.93 -8.47
C ASN A 133 -23.70 -8.22 -7.74
N LYS A 134 -22.56 -8.16 -7.04
CA LYS A 134 -22.21 -9.17 -6.05
C LYS A 134 -23.11 -8.89 -4.86
N GLU A 135 -24.00 -9.82 -4.60
CA GLU A 135 -24.77 -9.89 -3.37
C GLU A 135 -23.83 -9.60 -2.18
N TYR A 136 -24.15 -8.58 -1.38
CA TYR A 136 -23.30 -8.13 -0.29
C TYR A 136 -23.18 -9.26 0.74
N ASN A 137 -22.00 -9.89 0.78
CA ASN A 137 -21.69 -10.89 1.79
C ASN A 137 -20.72 -10.29 2.82
N PRO A 138 -21.20 -9.87 4.01
CA PRO A 138 -20.36 -9.27 5.05
C PRO A 138 -19.46 -10.28 5.75
N ILE A 139 -19.58 -11.59 5.45
CA ILE A 139 -18.83 -12.64 6.13
C ILE A 139 -17.47 -12.78 5.48
N VAL A 140 -16.43 -12.43 6.24
CA VAL A 140 -15.03 -12.64 5.86
C VAL A 140 -14.45 -13.79 6.69
N PRO A 141 -14.36 -15.02 6.14
CA PRO A 141 -13.89 -16.17 6.90
C PRO A 141 -12.37 -16.13 7.07
N LEU A 142 -11.90 -15.91 8.30
CA LEU A 142 -10.47 -16.00 8.65
C LEU A 142 -10.00 -17.45 8.79
N GLN A 143 -10.83 -18.31 9.39
CA GLN A 143 -10.53 -19.74 9.55
C GLN A 143 -11.80 -20.55 9.32
N LYS A 144 -11.82 -21.36 8.25
CA LYS A 144 -13.01 -22.13 7.82
C LYS A 144 -13.18 -23.47 8.55
N LYS A 145 -12.15 -23.96 9.25
CA LYS A 145 -12.12 -25.27 9.92
C LYS A 145 -11.74 -25.09 11.37
N GLY A 146 -12.44 -25.75 12.28
CA GLY A 146 -12.17 -25.73 13.71
C GLY A 146 -13.16 -26.60 14.47
N VAL A 147 -12.79 -27.03 15.66
CA VAL A 147 -13.62 -27.91 16.52
C VAL A 147 -14.32 -27.14 17.63
N GLY A 148 -13.93 -25.88 17.87
CA GLY A 148 -14.53 -24.99 18.86
C GLY A 148 -15.62 -24.09 18.27
N ALA A 149 -16.34 -23.38 19.15
CA ALA A 149 -17.33 -22.39 18.74
C ALA A 149 -16.67 -21.27 17.89
N PRO A 150 -17.29 -20.87 16.76
CA PRO A 150 -16.75 -19.82 15.91
C PRO A 150 -16.74 -18.47 16.63
N ILE A 151 -15.67 -17.69 16.42
CA ILE A 151 -15.57 -16.31 16.91
C ILE A 151 -16.02 -15.36 15.80
N PHE A 152 -16.99 -14.51 16.10
CA PHE A 152 -17.41 -13.44 15.21
C PHE A 152 -16.83 -12.11 15.69
N MET A 153 -16.14 -11.41 14.79
CA MET A 153 -15.62 -10.07 15.01
C MET A 153 -16.41 -9.10 14.14
N ILE A 154 -16.97 -8.07 14.76
CA ILE A 154 -17.71 -7.01 14.05
C ILE A 154 -16.73 -5.87 13.78
N HIS A 155 -16.66 -5.43 12.52
CA HIS A 155 -15.80 -4.31 12.15
C HIS A 155 -16.22 -3.03 12.92
N PRO A 156 -15.28 -2.14 13.30
CA PRO A 156 -15.63 -0.81 13.79
C PRO A 156 -16.31 0.03 12.67
N GLY A 157 -16.86 1.19 13.01
CA GLY A 157 -17.91 1.94 12.28
C GLY A 157 -17.72 2.30 10.80
N VAL A 158 -16.65 1.88 10.13
CA VAL A 158 -16.38 2.13 8.70
C VAL A 158 -16.77 0.96 7.77
N GLY A 159 -17.16 -0.21 8.30
CA GLY A 159 -17.70 -1.27 7.43
C GLY A 159 -16.65 -2.17 6.76
N GLU A 160 -15.36 -1.89 6.93
CA GLU A 160 -14.31 -2.54 6.16
C GLU A 160 -13.52 -3.54 7.01
N VAL A 161 -13.30 -4.73 6.44
CA VAL A 161 -12.40 -5.75 6.96
C VAL A 161 -11.31 -5.97 5.91
N LEU A 162 -10.10 -5.49 6.19
CA LEU A 162 -8.94 -5.76 5.35
C LEU A 162 -8.36 -7.12 5.72
N VAL A 163 -8.49 -8.08 4.81
CA VAL A 163 -7.73 -9.32 4.86
C VAL A 163 -6.77 -9.27 3.68
N LEU A 164 -5.50 -8.99 3.99
CA LEU A 164 -4.39 -9.05 3.04
C LEU A 164 -4.04 -10.50 2.72
#